data_AF-A0A9W9S7Z6-F1
#
_entry.id   AF-A0A9W9S7Z6-F1
#
_cell.length_a   1.000
_cell.length_b   1.000
_cell.length_c   1.000
_cell.angle_alpha   90.00
_cell.angle_beta   90.00
_cell.angle_gamma   90.00
#
_symmetry.space_group_name_H-M   'P 1'
#
loop_
_entity.id
_entity.type
_entity.pdbx_description
1 polymer ?
#
loop_
_entity_poly.entity_id
_entity_poly.type
_entity_poly.pdbx_seq_one_letter_code
_entity_poly.pdbx_strand_id
1 'polypeptide(L)'
;MRFLELSILAQFAISVSGLATFETTRGFSTVAIPVPTPVLAIPEPDDPGLADLMKELNKGTDIHVSRGCIVINDSKRCETFGGPYNVMYQGGESNKATIYAKFNGDKTPGQVKPLCKIEATWPAEYRDLDFRDNCLIDRSRKYSQCCTDETTTTNLVNNPYDPTLL
;
A
#
# COMPACT_ATOMS: atom_id res chain seq x y z
N MET A 1 -45.35 -2.95 -15.68
CA MET A 1 -44.31 -1.95 -16.04
C MET A 1 -43.04 -2.38 -15.31
N ARG A 2 -42.31 -3.39 -15.79
CA ARG A 2 -41.06 -3.32 -16.57
C ARG A 2 -40.07 -2.25 -16.08
N PHE A 3 -39.16 -2.65 -15.20
CA PHE A 3 -37.91 -1.95 -14.89
C PHE A 3 -36.86 -2.37 -15.93
N LEU A 4 -36.27 -1.38 -16.62
CA LEU A 4 -35.14 -1.56 -17.53
C LEU A 4 -33.86 -1.22 -16.75
N GLU A 5 -33.08 -2.25 -16.44
CA GLU A 5 -31.68 -2.16 -16.02
C GLU A 5 -30.82 -1.85 -17.25
N LEU A 6 -30.04 -0.75 -17.22
CA LEU A 6 -29.03 -0.44 -18.23
C LEU A 6 -27.65 -0.51 -17.58
N SER A 7 -27.06 -1.70 -17.68
CA SER A 7 -25.66 -1.97 -17.33
C SER A 7 -24.75 -1.43 -18.43
N ILE A 8 -23.90 -0.46 -18.10
CA ILE A 8 -22.87 0.08 -19.00
C ILE A 8 -21.54 -0.59 -18.64
N LEU A 9 -21.09 -1.53 -19.46
CA LEU A 9 -19.73 -2.06 -19.42
C LEU A 9 -18.93 -1.43 -20.55
N ALA A 10 -18.03 -0.51 -20.20
CA ALA A 10 -17.02 0.04 -21.10
C ALA A 10 -15.91 -1.00 -21.32
N GLN A 11 -15.67 -1.36 -22.58
CA GLN A 11 -14.53 -2.20 -22.98
C GLN A 11 -13.36 -1.28 -23.35
N PHE A 12 -12.25 -1.37 -22.62
CA PHE A 12 -10.98 -0.76 -23.05
C PHE A 12 -10.22 -1.78 -23.89
N ALA A 13 -10.08 -1.51 -25.19
CA ALA A 13 -9.16 -2.23 -26.06
C ALA A 13 -7.81 -1.51 -26.07
N ILE A 14 -6.75 -2.16 -25.58
CA ILE A 14 -5.37 -1.71 -25.78
C ILE A 14 -4.72 -2.66 -26.78
N SER A 15 -4.48 -2.16 -27.99
CA SER A 15 -3.78 -2.85 -29.08
C SER A 15 -2.29 -2.55 -28.99
N VAL A 16 -1.44 -3.57 -28.83
CA VAL A 16 0.02 -3.45 -28.97
C VAL A 16 0.49 -4.42 -30.06
N SER A 17 0.61 -3.90 -31.28
CA SER A 17 1.17 -4.63 -32.42
C SER A 17 2.68 -4.35 -32.49
N GLY A 18 3.49 -5.20 -31.87
CA GLY A 18 4.95 -5.18 -32.01
C GLY A 18 5.41 -6.27 -32.96
N LEU A 19 5.67 -5.92 -34.22
CA LEU A 19 6.30 -6.81 -35.20
C LEU A 19 7.82 -6.67 -35.08
N ALA A 20 8.51 -7.70 -34.57
CA ALA A 20 9.97 -7.75 -34.58
C ALA A 20 10.44 -8.61 -35.76
N THR A 21 10.94 -7.98 -36.81
CA THR A 21 11.65 -8.63 -37.92
C THR A 21 13.13 -8.78 -37.56
N PHE A 22 13.58 -10.02 -37.39
CA PHE A 22 15.01 -10.37 -37.38
C PHE A 22 15.36 -10.98 -38.74
N GLU A 23 16.18 -10.28 -39.52
CA GLU A 23 16.85 -10.87 -40.69
C GLU A 23 18.08 -11.66 -40.24
N THR A 24 18.17 -12.92 -40.66
CA THR A 24 19.43 -13.67 -40.70
C THR A 24 19.43 -14.60 -41.89
N THR A 25 20.41 -14.37 -42.75
CA THR A 25 20.69 -15.06 -44.00
C THR A 25 21.25 -16.45 -43.74
N ARG A 26 20.55 -17.49 -44.20
CA ARG A 26 21.05 -18.67 -44.97
C ARG A 26 20.17 -19.91 -44.73
N GLY A 27 19.63 -20.39 -45.85
CA GLY A 27 19.01 -21.69 -46.12
C GLY A 27 18.70 -22.63 -44.96
N PHE A 28 17.42 -22.73 -44.59
CA PHE A 28 16.87 -23.83 -43.82
C PHE A 28 15.42 -24.09 -44.24
N SER A 29 15.05 -25.38 -44.28
CA SER A 29 13.68 -25.86 -44.52
C SER A 29 12.69 -25.16 -43.60
N THR A 30 11.63 -24.63 -44.18
CA THR A 30 10.50 -24.03 -43.46
C THR A 30 9.70 -25.13 -42.76
N VAL A 31 10.03 -25.40 -41.50
CA VAL A 31 9.12 -26.09 -40.59
C VAL A 31 8.34 -25.01 -39.86
N ALA A 32 7.06 -24.86 -40.20
CA ALA A 32 6.14 -24.02 -39.45
C ALA A 32 5.90 -24.69 -38.09
N ILE A 33 6.60 -24.23 -37.06
CA ILE A 33 6.30 -24.61 -35.68
C ILE A 33 5.16 -23.68 -35.24
N PRO A 34 3.98 -24.21 -34.85
CA PRO A 34 2.94 -23.38 -34.27
C PRO A 34 3.51 -22.72 -33.00
N VAL A 35 3.61 -21.40 -33.01
CA VAL A 35 3.93 -20.63 -31.80
C VAL A 35 2.76 -20.84 -30.85
N PRO A 36 2.97 -21.39 -29.63
CA PRO A 36 1.90 -21.49 -28.66
C PRO A 36 1.44 -20.07 -28.35
N THR A 37 0.22 -19.74 -28.76
CA THR A 37 -0.45 -18.51 -28.36
C THR A 37 -0.45 -18.47 -26.85
N PRO A 38 0.10 -17.45 -26.18
CA PRO A 38 -0.08 -17.31 -24.75
C PRO A 38 -1.58 -17.06 -24.53
N VAL A 39 -2.28 -18.12 -24.13
CA VAL A 39 -3.63 -18.02 -23.61
C VAL A 39 -3.46 -17.24 -22.30
N LEU A 40 -3.85 -15.97 -22.32
CA LEU A 40 -4.18 -15.24 -21.10
C LEU A 40 -5.30 -16.04 -20.44
N ALA A 41 -4.93 -16.93 -19.53
CA ALA A 41 -5.86 -17.61 -18.66
C ALA A 41 -6.50 -16.51 -17.82
N ILE A 42 -7.70 -16.08 -18.23
CA ILE A 42 -8.57 -15.31 -17.36
C ILE A 42 -8.79 -16.21 -16.15
N PRO A 43 -8.37 -15.79 -14.94
CA PRO A 43 -8.57 -16.59 -13.74
C PRO A 43 -10.05 -16.96 -13.65
N GLU A 44 -10.34 -18.25 -13.47
CA GLU A 44 -11.72 -18.67 -13.23
C GLU A 44 -12.23 -17.93 -11.98
N PRO A 45 -13.46 -17.39 -12.00
CA PRO A 45 -14.03 -16.62 -10.89
C PRO A 45 -14.13 -17.41 -9.57
N ASP A 46 -13.94 -18.73 -9.63
CA ASP A 46 -13.95 -19.65 -8.50
C ASP A 46 -12.54 -20.05 -8.03
N ASP A 47 -11.48 -19.37 -8.49
CA ASP A 47 -10.12 -19.61 -7.99
C ASP A 47 -10.03 -19.25 -6.48
N PRO A 48 -9.83 -20.25 -5.59
CA PRO A 48 -9.77 -19.99 -4.15
C PRO A 48 -8.61 -19.04 -3.77
N GLY A 49 -7.55 -18.98 -4.58
CA GLY A 49 -6.44 -18.05 -4.36
C GLY A 49 -6.84 -16.59 -4.55
N LEU A 50 -7.75 -16.30 -5.49
CA LEU A 50 -8.27 -14.94 -5.70
C LEU A 50 -9.22 -14.53 -4.57
N ALA A 51 -10.08 -15.42 -4.12
CA ALA A 51 -11.00 -15.16 -3.02
C ALA A 51 -10.25 -14.87 -1.71
N ASP A 52 -9.21 -15.65 -1.39
CA ASP A 52 -8.38 -15.42 -0.21
C ASP A 52 -7.55 -14.13 -0.34
N LEU A 53 -7.00 -13.83 -1.52
CA LEU A 53 -6.30 -12.57 -1.76
C LEU A 53 -7.24 -11.36 -1.56
N MET A 54 -8.44 -11.40 -2.16
CA MET A 54 -9.44 -10.34 -1.98
C MET A 54 -9.89 -10.20 -0.52
N LYS A 55 -10.02 -11.31 0.21
CA LYS A 55 -10.34 -11.29 1.64
C LYS A 55 -9.24 -10.68 2.48
N GLU A 56 -7.97 -10.95 2.16
CA GLU A 56 -6.83 -10.35 2.87
C GLU A 56 -6.68 -8.87 2.54
N LEU A 57 -6.81 -8.48 1.26
CA LEU A 57 -6.84 -7.07 0.86
C LEU A 57 -7.96 -6.31 1.59
N ASN A 58 -9.16 -6.89 1.70
CA ASN A 58 -10.29 -6.25 2.39
C ASN A 58 -10.07 -6.00 3.89
N LYS A 59 -9.07 -6.63 4.53
CA LYS A 59 -8.73 -6.36 5.93
C LYS A 59 -7.85 -5.12 6.11
N GLY A 60 -7.14 -4.70 5.07
CA GLY A 60 -6.14 -3.64 5.15
C GLY A 60 -4.89 -4.05 5.94
N THR A 61 -4.06 -3.05 6.23
CA THR A 61 -2.80 -3.22 6.96
C THR A 61 -2.88 -2.55 8.33
N ASP A 62 -2.68 -3.31 9.40
CA ASP A 62 -2.59 -2.76 10.76
C ASP A 62 -1.18 -2.26 11.06
N ILE A 63 -1.05 -0.99 11.45
CA ILE A 63 0.20 -0.40 11.92
C ILE A 63 0.20 -0.36 13.44
N HIS A 64 1.12 -1.11 14.05
CA HIS A 64 1.32 -1.17 15.50
C HIS A 64 2.41 -0.19 15.93
N VAL A 65 2.17 0.58 16.99
CA VAL A 65 3.15 1.52 17.54
C VAL A 65 3.86 0.86 18.71
N SER A 66 5.12 0.48 18.51
CA SER A 66 5.86 -0.24 19.54
C SER A 66 6.35 0.64 20.68
N ARG A 67 6.62 1.93 20.44
CA ARG A 67 7.13 2.86 21.45
C ARG A 67 6.66 4.29 21.24
N GLY A 68 6.34 4.96 22.34
CA GLY A 68 5.95 6.37 22.33
C GLY A 68 4.64 6.62 21.59
N CYS A 69 4.50 7.80 21.01
CA CYS A 69 3.33 8.23 20.26
C CYS A 69 3.70 8.79 18.90
N ILE A 70 2.86 8.50 17.91
CA ILE A 70 2.93 9.01 16.53
C ILE A 70 1.54 9.45 16.06
N VAL A 71 1.50 10.13 14.91
CA VAL A 71 0.25 10.48 14.21
C VAL A 71 0.26 9.80 12.85
N ILE A 72 -0.75 8.99 12.56
CA ILE A 72 -0.93 8.28 11.29
C ILE A 72 -2.21 8.81 10.64
N ASN A 73 -2.11 9.45 9.46
CA ASN A 73 -3.24 10.07 8.77
C ASN A 73 -4.13 10.90 9.74
N ASP A 74 -3.50 11.82 10.49
CA ASP A 74 -4.14 12.68 11.50
C ASP A 74 -4.72 11.97 12.73
N SER A 75 -4.54 10.65 12.86
CA SER A 75 -4.96 9.87 14.01
C SER A 75 -3.79 9.57 14.94
N LYS A 76 -3.89 9.98 16.22
CA LYS A 76 -2.89 9.67 17.24
C LYS A 76 -2.86 8.17 17.54
N ARG A 77 -1.66 7.61 17.68
CA ARG A 77 -1.44 6.23 18.10
C ARG A 77 -0.25 6.17 19.03
N CYS A 78 -0.42 5.45 20.13
CA CYS A 78 0.61 5.32 21.15
C CYS A 78 0.78 3.87 21.56
N GLU A 79 1.95 3.56 22.10
CA GLU A 79 2.25 2.25 22.68
C GLU A 79 1.22 1.85 23.75
N THR A 80 0.78 2.81 24.56
CA THR A 80 -0.11 2.56 25.70
C THR A 80 -1.59 2.74 25.39
N PHE A 81 -1.95 3.41 24.28
CA PHE A 81 -3.35 3.69 23.94
C PHE A 81 -3.57 3.88 22.43
N GLY A 82 -4.80 3.62 21.98
CA GLY A 82 -5.22 3.82 20.59
C GLY A 82 -5.14 2.57 19.71
N GLY A 83 -4.48 1.50 20.17
CA GLY A 83 -4.37 0.23 19.44
C GLY A 83 -3.64 0.36 18.10
N PRO A 84 -3.71 -0.66 17.23
CA PRO A 84 -3.23 -0.54 15.86
C PRO A 84 -4.05 0.47 15.05
N TYR A 85 -3.42 1.13 14.08
CA TYR A 85 -4.11 1.90 13.05
C TYR A 85 -4.31 1.04 11.81
N ASN A 86 -5.57 0.76 11.46
CA ASN A 86 -5.88 0.06 10.23
C ASN A 86 -5.86 1.02 9.03
N VAL A 87 -4.98 0.74 8.07
CA VAL A 87 -4.98 1.37 6.76
C VAL A 87 -5.78 0.47 5.82
N MET A 88 -7.02 0.85 5.54
CA MET A 88 -7.88 0.11 4.60
C MET A 88 -7.26 0.08 3.21
N TYR A 89 -7.59 -0.98 2.46
CA TYR A 89 -7.18 -1.13 1.07
C TYR A 89 -7.64 0.05 0.21
N GLN A 90 -6.71 0.59 -0.59
CA GLN A 90 -6.92 1.81 -1.37
C GLN A 90 -7.20 1.55 -2.86
N GLY A 91 -7.42 0.30 -3.27
CA GLY A 91 -7.82 -0.03 -4.65
C GLY A 91 -6.68 -0.16 -5.67
N GLY A 92 -5.42 -0.25 -5.23
CA GLY A 92 -4.25 -0.37 -6.11
C GLY A 92 -3.27 -1.46 -5.66
N GLU A 93 -2.09 -1.50 -6.28
CA GLU A 93 -1.01 -2.44 -5.90
C GLU A 93 -0.34 -2.08 -4.57
N SER A 94 -0.55 -0.86 -4.08
CA SER A 94 0.09 -0.35 -2.87
C SER A 94 -0.89 0.41 -1.98
N ASN A 95 -0.71 0.30 -0.68
CA ASN A 95 -1.34 1.16 0.31
C ASN A 95 -0.37 2.27 0.75
N LYS A 96 -0.93 3.40 1.19
CA LYS A 96 -0.18 4.57 1.64
C LYS A 96 -0.70 5.13 2.95
N ALA A 97 0.22 5.63 3.78
CA ALA A 97 -0.11 6.43 4.95
C ALA A 97 0.94 7.52 5.21
N THR A 98 0.48 8.66 5.71
CA THR A 98 1.36 9.71 6.24
C THR A 98 1.59 9.46 7.71
N ILE A 99 2.84 9.35 8.12
CA ILE A 99 3.23 9.15 9.52
C ILE A 99 4.09 10.34 9.96
N TYR A 100 3.63 11.02 11.00
CA TYR A 100 4.42 12.00 11.73
C TYR A 100 4.98 11.34 12.99
N ALA A 101 6.28 11.52 13.24
CA ALA A 101 6.99 10.84 14.31
C ALA A 101 8.08 11.74 14.93
N LYS A 102 8.88 11.15 15.84
CA LYS A 102 9.93 11.83 16.61
C LYS A 102 9.42 13.05 17.38
N PHE A 103 8.26 12.90 18.00
CA PHE A 103 7.75 13.85 18.99
C PHE A 103 8.59 13.79 20.28
N ASN A 104 8.74 14.91 20.96
CA ASN A 104 9.58 15.05 22.16
C ASN A 104 8.93 14.49 23.45
N GLY A 105 7.66 14.05 23.42
CA GLY A 105 6.96 13.54 24.59
C GLY A 105 6.35 14.61 25.50
N ASP A 106 6.42 15.88 25.10
CA ASP A 106 5.77 16.99 25.82
C ASP A 106 4.24 16.80 25.80
N LYS A 107 3.59 16.99 26.94
CA LYS A 107 2.14 16.84 27.12
C LYS A 107 1.38 18.16 27.00
N THR A 108 2.07 19.24 26.64
CA THR A 108 1.45 20.55 26.43
C THR A 108 0.39 20.45 25.33
N PRO A 109 -0.86 20.89 25.59
CA PRO A 109 -1.92 20.82 24.61
C PRO A 109 -1.68 21.63 23.34
N GLY A 110 -2.31 21.21 22.25
CA GLY A 110 -2.33 21.93 20.98
C GLY A 110 -1.48 21.30 19.89
N GLN A 111 -1.01 22.13 18.95
CA GLN A 111 -0.25 21.67 17.79
C GLN A 111 1.26 21.78 18.03
N VAL A 112 1.99 20.78 17.56
CA VAL A 112 3.44 20.70 17.66
C VAL A 112 4.05 20.36 16.30
N LYS A 113 5.32 20.74 16.13
CA LYS A 113 6.11 20.39 14.95
C LYS A 113 6.81 19.05 15.21
N PRO A 114 6.45 17.96 14.50
CA PRO A 114 7.17 16.70 14.58
C PRO A 114 8.55 16.85 13.91
N LEU A 115 9.52 16.06 14.35
CA LEU A 115 10.86 16.07 13.73
C LEU A 115 10.93 15.17 12.48
N CYS A 116 9.90 14.37 12.22
CA CYS A 116 9.84 13.47 11.07
C CYS A 116 8.42 13.39 10.47
N LYS A 117 8.35 13.41 9.14
CA LYS A 117 7.19 13.03 8.32
C LYS A 117 7.66 12.02 7.28
N ILE A 118 7.07 10.83 7.27
CA ILE A 118 7.23 9.87 6.17
C ILE A 118 5.89 9.69 5.45
N GLU A 119 5.94 9.69 4.12
CA GLU A 119 4.83 9.23 3.28
C GLU A 119 5.13 7.77 2.93
N ALA A 120 4.65 6.87 3.78
CA ALA A 120 4.94 5.46 3.68
C ALA A 120 4.10 4.81 2.59
N THR A 121 4.72 3.96 1.78
CA THR A 121 4.07 3.17 0.73
C THR A 121 4.53 1.72 0.82
N TRP A 122 3.60 0.77 0.79
CA TRP A 122 3.89 -0.66 0.84
C TRP A 122 2.92 -1.45 -0.06
N PRO A 123 3.29 -2.67 -0.51
CA PRO A 123 2.40 -3.51 -1.31
C PRO A 123 1.08 -3.82 -0.60
N ALA A 124 -0.03 -3.82 -1.31
CA ALA A 124 -1.35 -3.90 -0.71
C ALA A 124 -1.63 -5.22 0.05
N GLU A 125 -0.93 -6.29 -0.33
CA GLU A 125 -1.00 -7.60 0.30
C GLU A 125 -0.25 -7.72 1.64
N TYR A 126 0.45 -6.65 2.05
CA TYR A 126 1.15 -6.66 3.33
C TYR A 126 0.18 -6.74 4.50
N ARG A 127 0.53 -7.64 5.42
CA ARG A 127 -0.09 -7.76 6.74
C ARG A 127 0.42 -6.65 7.66
N ASP A 128 0.31 -6.88 8.97
CA ASP A 128 0.73 -5.96 10.01
C ASP A 128 2.15 -5.40 9.81
N LEU A 129 2.26 -4.10 10.05
CA LEU A 129 3.51 -3.35 10.13
C LEU A 129 3.73 -2.87 11.56
N ASP A 130 4.99 -2.73 11.95
CA ASP A 130 5.40 -2.21 13.24
C ASP A 130 6.16 -0.89 13.05
N PHE A 131 5.74 0.16 13.76
CA PHE A 131 6.52 1.38 13.89
C PHE A 131 7.38 1.30 15.16
N ARG A 132 8.69 1.13 14.99
CA ARG A 132 9.66 1.05 16.08
C ARG A 132 10.98 1.70 15.67
N ASP A 133 11.66 2.32 16.64
CA ASP A 133 12.98 2.93 16.43
C ASP A 133 13.00 3.98 15.29
N ASN A 134 11.87 4.69 15.13
CA ASN A 134 11.60 5.66 14.06
C ASN A 134 11.56 5.06 12.65
N CYS A 135 11.25 3.78 12.53
CA CYS A 135 11.08 3.08 11.26
C CYS A 135 9.75 2.34 11.23
N LEU A 136 9.07 2.41 10.09
CA LEU A 136 7.98 1.50 9.74
C LEU A 136 8.59 0.24 9.12
N ILE A 137 8.44 -0.89 9.79
CA ILE A 137 9.05 -2.16 9.39
C ILE A 137 7.99 -3.26 9.30
N ASP A 138 8.20 -4.23 8.43
CA ASP A 138 7.43 -5.47 8.47
C ASP A 138 8.07 -6.49 9.42
N ARG A 139 7.31 -7.50 9.85
CA ARG A 139 7.81 -8.54 10.75
C ARG A 139 8.94 -9.37 10.16
N SER A 140 9.03 -9.50 8.83
CA SER A 140 10.13 -10.20 8.15
C SER A 140 11.36 -9.33 7.90
N ARG A 141 11.28 -8.03 8.19
CA ARG A 141 12.33 -7.00 7.98
C ARG A 141 12.78 -6.85 6.52
N LYS A 142 11.96 -7.27 5.57
CA LYS A 142 12.21 -7.05 4.13
C LYS A 142 11.80 -5.64 3.69
N TYR A 143 10.86 -5.05 4.41
CA TYR A 143 10.39 -3.70 4.22
C TYR A 143 10.78 -2.85 5.43
N SER A 144 11.34 -1.68 5.14
CA SER A 144 11.68 -0.69 6.15
C SER A 144 11.65 0.70 5.54
N GLN A 145 10.92 1.61 6.16
CA GLN A 145 10.95 3.03 5.83
C GLN A 145 11.17 3.84 7.11
N CYS A 146 12.34 4.48 7.19
CA CYS A 146 12.81 5.15 8.39
C CYS A 146 12.76 6.67 8.26
N CYS A 147 12.61 7.33 9.41
CA CYS A 147 12.91 8.73 9.54
C CYS A 147 14.41 8.98 9.32
N THR A 148 14.74 9.80 8.33
CA THR A 148 16.08 10.31 8.04
C THR A 148 16.09 11.84 8.17
N ASP A 149 17.25 12.48 8.01
CA ASP A 149 17.34 13.94 8.01
C ASP A 149 16.57 14.59 6.84
N GLU A 150 16.32 13.82 5.78
CA GLU A 150 15.52 14.23 4.61
C GLU A 150 14.01 14.16 4.88
N THR A 151 13.59 13.41 5.89
CA THR A 151 12.17 13.27 6.29
C THR A 151 11.72 14.36 7.26
N THR A 152 12.51 15.41 7.43
CA THR A 152 12.13 16.55 8.26
C THR A 152 10.93 17.29 7.65
N THR A 153 10.15 17.95 8.49
CA THR A 153 8.91 18.62 8.06
C THR A 153 8.72 19.94 8.77
N THR A 154 7.96 20.85 8.17
CA THR A 154 7.49 22.10 8.77
C THR A 154 6.02 22.07 9.15
N ASN A 155 5.32 20.96 8.87
CA ASN A 155 3.91 20.79 9.21
C ASN A 155 3.70 20.87 10.73
N LEU A 156 2.58 21.47 11.13
CA LEU A 156 2.05 21.39 12.48
C LEU A 156 0.96 20.33 12.52
N VAL A 157 1.00 19.46 13.53
CA VAL A 157 -0.01 18.43 13.76
C VAL A 157 -0.42 18.45 15.23
N ASN A 158 -1.60 17.91 15.54
CA ASN A 158 -2.03 17.75 16.92
C ASN A 158 -1.00 16.94 17.71
N ASN A 159 -0.64 17.42 18.89
CA ASN A 159 0.31 16.74 19.75
C ASN A 159 -0.27 15.40 20.20
N PRO A 160 0.32 14.26 19.81
CA PRO A 160 -0.24 12.96 20.18
C PRO A 160 -0.06 12.64 21.68
N TYR A 161 0.71 13.44 22.42
CA TYR A 161 0.85 13.37 23.87
C TYR A 161 -0.06 14.34 24.64
N ASP A 162 -0.89 15.12 23.94
CA ASP A 162 -1.90 15.99 24.57
C ASP A 162 -2.93 15.15 25.33
N PRO A 163 -3.05 15.30 26.67
CA PRO A 163 -3.98 14.50 27.47
C PRO A 163 -5.45 14.88 27.26
N THR A 164 -5.74 16.01 26.60
CA THR A 164 -7.11 16.48 26.33
C THR A 164 -7.69 15.90 25.05
N LEU A 165 -6.84 15.45 24.15
CA LEU A 165 -7.23 14.70 22.96
C LEU A 165 -7.27 13.23 23.39
N LEU A 166 -8.42 12.74 23.88
CA LEU A 166 -8.64 11.31 24.16
C LEU A 166 -9.39 10.63 23.02
#